data_AF-A0A653LHF9-F1
#
_entry.id   AF-A0A653LHF9-F1
#
_cell.length_a   1.000
_cell.length_b   1.000
_cell.length_c   1.000
_cell.angle_alpha   90.00
_cell.angle_beta   90.00
_cell.angle_gamma   90.00
#
_symmetry.space_group_name_H-M   'P 1'
#
loop_
_entity.id
_entity.type
_entity.pdbx_description
1 polymer ?
#
loop_
_entity_poly.entity_id
_entity_poly.type
_entity_poly.pdbx_seq_one_letter_code
_entity_poly.pdbx_strand_id
1 'polypeptide(L)'
;MKKITEAPHFLFWILIPIILLIGLLKPDKTLDINIHDTYIVIALLHLAVLISIIFGILGLGYWIVIKLNRRLVNWLTVIHLIITVIGFCLILLIPFFLPESNQGITSLYFDAQVTITLSALAAVCVQLLYPINIITALFRKTN
;
A
#
# COMPACT_ATOMS: atom_id res chain seq x y z
N MET A 1 9.27 -4.89 -20.56
CA MET A 1 8.41 -4.69 -19.37
C MET A 1 7.70 -5.97 -18.86
N LYS A 2 7.99 -7.18 -19.39
CA LYS A 2 7.29 -8.43 -19.00
C LYS A 2 7.61 -8.99 -17.60
N LYS A 3 8.82 -8.75 -17.06
CA LYS A 3 9.31 -9.45 -15.86
C LYS A 3 8.50 -9.19 -14.58
N ILE A 4 8.02 -7.96 -14.34
CA ILE A 4 7.30 -7.63 -13.09
C ILE A 4 5.91 -8.28 -13.04
N THR A 5 5.25 -8.44 -14.19
CA THR A 5 3.90 -9.03 -14.27
C THR A 5 3.91 -10.56 -14.21
N GLU A 6 5.07 -11.18 -14.44
CA GLU A 6 5.25 -12.64 -14.33
C GLU A 6 5.30 -13.13 -12.89
N ALA A 7 5.81 -12.30 -11.97
CA ALA A 7 5.90 -12.64 -10.56
C ALA A 7 5.66 -11.40 -9.65
N PRO A 8 4.47 -10.77 -9.71
CA PRO A 8 4.14 -9.55 -8.98
C PRO A 8 4.10 -9.76 -7.46
N HIS A 9 3.93 -11.01 -6.98
CA HIS A 9 3.94 -11.35 -5.56
C HIS A 9 5.29 -11.05 -4.89
N PHE A 10 6.42 -11.20 -5.60
CA PHE A 10 7.74 -10.88 -5.04
C PHE A 10 7.88 -9.40 -4.70
N LEU A 11 7.28 -8.50 -5.48
CA LEU A 11 7.32 -7.07 -5.19
C LEU A 11 6.71 -6.78 -3.82
N PHE A 12 5.52 -7.32 -3.54
CA PHE A 12 4.87 -7.14 -2.25
C PHE A 12 5.69 -7.76 -1.11
N TRP A 13 6.17 -8.99 -1.28
CA TRP A 13 6.87 -9.70 -0.20
C TRP A 13 8.24 -9.10 0.11
N ILE A 14 8.97 -8.58 -0.88
CA ILE A 14 10.24 -7.87 -0.65
C ILE A 14 10.01 -6.54 0.06
N LEU A 15 8.87 -5.88 -0.17
CA LEU A 15 8.54 -4.62 0.51
C LEU A 15 8.14 -4.80 1.97
N ILE A 16 7.61 -5.96 2.37
CA ILE A 16 7.22 -6.24 3.77
C ILE A 16 8.36 -5.96 4.77
N PRO A 17 9.56 -6.56 4.66
CA PRO A 17 10.63 -6.30 5.62
C PRO A 17 11.07 -4.83 5.62
N ILE A 18 11.01 -4.14 4.48
CA ILE A 18 11.34 -2.71 4.38
C ILE A 18 10.30 -1.87 5.13
N ILE A 19 9.01 -2.15 4.93
CA ILE A 19 7.90 -1.47 5.60
C ILE A 19 7.96 -1.67 7.12
N LEU A 20 8.18 -2.90 7.57
CA LEU A 20 8.34 -3.19 9.00
C LEU A 20 9.55 -2.48 9.60
N LEU A 21 10.68 -2.46 8.89
CA LEU A 21 11.87 -1.74 9.32
C LEU A 21 11.58 -0.24 9.50
N ILE A 22 10.87 0.39 8.56
CA ILE A 22 10.49 1.81 8.66
C ILE A 22 9.66 2.05 9.93
N GLY A 23 8.67 1.21 10.22
CA GLY A 23 7.86 1.32 11.44
C GLY A 23 8.68 1.14 12.73
N LEU A 24 9.64 0.22 12.72
CA LEU A 24 10.53 -0.05 13.86
C LEU A 24 11.56 1.05 14.12
N LEU A 25 11.95 1.82 13.09
CA LEU A 25 12.93 2.91 13.23
C LEU A 25 12.38 4.12 14.02
N LYS A 26 11.05 4.29 14.07
CA LYS A 26 10.37 5.39 14.75
C LYS A 26 9.12 4.88 15.51
N PRO A 27 9.30 4.11 16.59
CA PRO A 27 8.19 3.49 17.31
C PRO A 27 7.26 4.52 17.96
N ASP A 28 7.79 5.69 18.35
CA ASP A 28 7.03 6.77 18.99
C ASP A 28 6.31 7.70 18.00
N LYS A 29 6.56 7.55 16.68
CA LYS A 29 5.89 8.37 15.67
C LYS A 29 4.46 7.89 15.44
N THR A 30 3.56 8.84 15.21
CA THR A 30 2.15 8.59 14.92
C THR A 30 1.74 9.23 13.61
N LEU A 31 0.77 8.59 12.96
CA LEU A 31 -0.09 9.21 11.95
C LEU A 31 -1.33 9.72 12.66
N ASP A 32 -1.54 11.01 12.55
CA ASP A 32 -2.68 11.67 13.17
C ASP A 32 -3.70 12.08 12.10
N ILE A 33 -4.94 11.59 12.22
CA ILE A 33 -6.02 11.83 11.27
C ILE A 33 -7.13 12.61 11.95
N ASN A 34 -7.39 13.81 11.45
CA ASN A 34 -8.54 14.60 11.88
C ASN A 34 -9.77 14.26 11.02
N ILE A 35 -10.87 13.86 11.68
CA ILE A 35 -12.17 13.59 11.06
C ILE A 35 -13.22 14.38 11.85
N HIS A 36 -13.62 15.54 11.33
CA HIS A 36 -14.48 16.49 12.05
C HIS A 36 -13.91 16.77 13.45
N ASP A 37 -14.70 16.54 14.50
CA ASP A 37 -14.31 16.78 15.90
C ASP A 37 -13.61 15.57 16.54
N THR A 38 -13.29 14.53 15.76
CA THR A 38 -12.59 13.33 16.23
C THR A 38 -11.16 13.28 15.72
N TYR A 39 -10.23 12.99 16.61
CA TYR A 39 -8.81 12.82 16.30
C TYR A 39 -8.41 11.36 16.47
N ILE A 40 -7.97 10.73 15.38
CA ILE A 40 -7.52 9.34 15.38
C ILE A 40 -5.99 9.33 15.32
N VAL A 41 -5.36 8.70 16.30
CA VAL A 41 -3.90 8.59 16.42
C VAL A 41 -3.50 7.15 16.19
N ILE A 42 -2.65 6.90 15.19
CA ILE A 42 -2.20 5.55 14.82
C ILE A 42 -0.68 5.52 14.88
N ALA A 43 -0.11 4.67 15.74
CA ALA A 43 1.34 4.51 15.77
C ALA A 43 1.87 3.99 14.42
N LEU A 44 3.00 4.53 13.98
CA LEU A 44 3.60 4.20 12.69
C LEU A 44 3.97 2.72 12.58
N LEU A 45 4.33 2.09 13.71
CA LEU A 45 4.55 0.65 13.78
C LEU A 45 3.28 -0.16 13.50
N HIS A 46 2.14 0.19 14.11
CA HIS A 46 0.87 -0.49 13.84
C HIS A 46 0.43 -0.32 12.38
N LEU A 47 0.64 0.87 11.82
CA LEU A 47 0.39 1.15 10.41
C LEU A 47 1.30 0.28 9.51
N ALA A 48 2.60 0.21 9.80
CA ALA A 48 3.54 -0.64 9.06
C ALA A 48 3.16 -2.13 9.12
N VAL A 49 2.73 -2.62 10.29
CA VAL A 49 2.23 -3.99 10.46
C VAL A 49 0.97 -4.22 9.61
N LEU A 50 0.00 -3.30 9.65
CA LEU A 50 -1.22 -3.39 8.85
C LEU A 50 -0.92 -3.46 7.34
N ILE A 51 -0.07 -2.55 6.84
CA ILE A 51 0.34 -2.53 5.42
C ILE A 51 1.05 -3.83 5.06
N SER A 52 1.90 -4.36 5.94
CA SER A 52 2.60 -5.62 5.73
C SER A 52 1.65 -6.81 5.59
N ILE A 53 0.59 -6.86 6.41
CA ILE A 53 -0.47 -7.88 6.31
C ILE A 53 -1.20 -7.75 4.97
N ILE A 54 -1.58 -6.53 4.57
CA ILE A 54 -2.23 -6.27 3.28
C ILE A 54 -1.34 -6.74 2.13
N PHE A 55 -0.04 -6.40 2.15
CA PHE A 55 0.92 -6.82 1.13
C PHE A 55 1.11 -8.35 1.11
N GLY A 56 1.09 -8.99 2.27
CA GLY A 56 1.09 -10.44 2.40
C GLY A 56 -0.10 -11.08 1.68
N ILE A 57 -1.32 -10.59 1.94
CA ILE A 57 -2.56 -11.08 1.31
C ILE A 57 -2.55 -10.83 -0.21
N LEU A 58 -2.18 -9.62 -0.63
CA LEU A 58 -2.10 -9.24 -2.05
C LEU A 58 -1.10 -10.12 -2.82
N GLY A 59 0.09 -10.29 -2.25
CA GLY A 59 1.13 -11.17 -2.81
C GLY A 59 0.66 -12.62 -2.87
N LEU A 60 0.01 -13.12 -1.82
CA LEU A 60 -0.50 -14.49 -1.76
C LEU A 60 -1.54 -14.77 -2.86
N GLY A 61 -2.52 -13.89 -3.09
CA GLY A 61 -3.50 -14.13 -4.14
C GLY A 61 -2.89 -14.06 -5.56
N TYR A 62 -1.91 -13.19 -5.81
CA TYR A 62 -1.19 -13.22 -7.09
C TYR A 62 -0.34 -14.48 -7.26
N TRP A 63 0.31 -14.93 -6.19
CA TRP A 63 1.07 -16.17 -6.19
C TRP A 63 0.19 -17.39 -6.50
N ILE A 64 -1.02 -17.47 -5.92
CA ILE A 64 -1.99 -18.53 -6.20
C ILE A 64 -2.32 -18.61 -7.70
N VAL A 65 -2.65 -17.47 -8.33
CA VAL A 65 -2.97 -17.44 -9.77
C VAL A 65 -1.83 -18.01 -10.61
N ILE A 66 -0.59 -17.64 -10.28
CA ILE A 66 0.61 -18.13 -10.99
C ILE A 66 0.83 -19.61 -10.75
N LYS A 67 0.63 -20.09 -9.51
CA LYS A 67 0.72 -21.52 -9.17
C LYS A 67 -0.33 -22.38 -9.88
N LEU A 68 -1.49 -21.80 -10.20
CA LEU A 68 -2.51 -22.44 -11.02
C LEU A 68 -2.20 -22.41 -12.52
N ASN A 69 -0.98 -22.00 -12.92
CA ASN A 69 -0.55 -21.82 -14.32
C ASN A 69 -1.46 -20.86 -15.11
N ARG A 70 -2.12 -19.92 -14.42
CA ARG A 70 -2.95 -18.89 -15.05
C ARG A 70 -2.12 -17.63 -15.30
N ARG A 71 -2.56 -16.85 -16.29
CA ARG A 71 -1.89 -15.59 -16.68
C ARG A 71 -2.75 -14.40 -16.31
N LEU A 72 -2.18 -13.52 -15.47
CA LEU A 72 -2.77 -12.24 -15.12
C LEU A 72 -2.89 -11.31 -16.33
N VAL A 73 -3.79 -10.33 -16.25
CA VAL A 73 -3.89 -9.26 -17.24
C VAL A 73 -2.83 -8.19 -16.93
N ASN A 74 -1.81 -8.10 -17.76
CA ASN A 74 -0.60 -7.30 -17.50
C ASN A 74 -0.89 -5.84 -17.12
N TRP A 75 -1.76 -5.14 -17.86
CA TRP A 75 -2.05 -3.73 -17.59
C TRP A 75 -2.74 -3.51 -16.23
N LEU A 76 -3.71 -4.36 -15.89
CA LEU A 76 -4.37 -4.31 -14.58
C LEU A 76 -3.37 -4.59 -13.45
N THR A 77 -2.47 -5.56 -13.64
CA THR A 77 -1.40 -5.84 -12.67
C THR A 77 -0.48 -4.64 -12.51
N VAL A 78 -0.02 -4.01 -13.59
CA VAL A 78 0.90 -2.87 -13.52
C VAL A 78 0.26 -1.68 -12.80
N ILE A 79 -0.98 -1.31 -13.16
CA ILE A 79 -1.69 -0.21 -12.48
C ILE A 79 -1.87 -0.53 -11.00
N HIS A 80 -2.35 -1.74 -10.68
CA HIS A 80 -2.57 -2.15 -9.29
C HIS A 80 -1.28 -2.07 -8.49
N LEU A 81 -0.18 -2.63 -8.99
CA LEU A 81 1.11 -2.61 -8.30
C LEU A 81 1.61 -1.19 -8.06
N ILE A 82 1.64 -0.34 -9.09
CA ILE A 82 2.22 1.00 -9.00
C ILE A 82 1.42 1.86 -8.01
N ILE A 83 0.10 1.94 -8.18
CA ILE A 83 -0.73 2.81 -7.33
C ILE A 83 -0.77 2.27 -5.89
N THR A 84 -0.84 0.95 -5.70
CA THR A 84 -0.82 0.35 -4.36
C THR A 84 0.49 0.66 -3.64
N VAL A 85 1.64 0.39 -4.28
CA VAL A 85 2.96 0.62 -3.65
C VAL A 85 3.17 2.10 -3.37
N ILE A 86 2.90 2.99 -4.33
CA ILE A 86 3.08 4.44 -4.13
C ILE A 86 2.13 4.94 -3.04
N GLY A 87 0.84 4.57 -3.08
CA GLY A 87 -0.15 5.02 -2.11
C GLY A 87 0.23 4.63 -0.68
N PHE A 88 0.56 3.36 -0.44
CA PHE A 88 0.97 2.91 0.88
C PHE A 88 2.33 3.47 1.32
N CYS A 89 3.28 3.67 0.40
CA CYS A 89 4.53 4.35 0.71
C CYS A 89 4.30 5.80 1.15
N LEU A 90 3.41 6.55 0.50
CA LEU A 90 3.09 7.93 0.90
C LEU A 90 2.43 7.98 2.28
N ILE A 91 1.48 7.08 2.54
CA ILE A 91 0.78 6.99 3.84
C ILE A 91 1.76 6.70 4.99
N LEU A 92 2.80 5.88 4.75
CA LEU A 92 3.79 5.53 5.77
C LEU A 92 4.93 6.55 5.89
N LEU A 93 5.46 7.03 4.76
CA LEU A 93 6.67 7.86 4.74
C LEU A 93 6.40 9.32 5.07
N ILE A 94 5.24 9.88 4.72
CA ILE A 94 4.96 11.28 5.03
C ILE A 94 5.01 11.51 6.55
N PRO A 95 4.27 10.76 7.41
CA PRO A 95 4.37 10.93 8.85
C PRO A 95 5.77 10.64 9.42
N PHE A 96 6.53 9.74 8.78
CA PHE A 96 7.91 9.45 9.17
C PHE A 96 8.83 10.67 9.08
N PHE A 97 8.66 11.51 8.05
CA PHE A 97 9.47 12.69 7.82
C PHE A 97 8.88 13.99 8.38
N LEU A 98 7.63 13.97 8.84
CA LEU A 98 7.03 15.15 9.47
C LEU A 98 7.75 15.47 10.80
N PRO A 99 7.95 16.77 11.10
CA PRO A 99 8.39 17.22 12.43
C PRO A 99 7.46 16.72 13.54
N GLU A 100 7.80 16.95 14.80
CA GLU A 100 6.81 16.78 15.87
C GLU A 100 5.79 17.93 15.84
N SER A 101 4.54 17.65 16.21
CA SER A 101 3.40 18.58 16.07
C SER A 101 3.59 19.88 16.85
N ASN A 102 4.35 19.83 17.95
CA ASN A 102 4.70 20.98 18.79
C ASN A 102 5.76 21.92 18.17
N GLN A 103 6.37 21.55 17.05
CA GLN A 103 7.46 22.29 16.38
C GLN A 103 7.13 22.63 14.92
N GLY A 104 5.89 22.39 14.49
CA GLY A 104 5.48 22.34 13.08
C GLY A 104 5.00 23.66 12.46
N ILE A 105 5.30 23.84 11.17
CA ILE A 105 4.65 24.87 10.33
C ILE A 105 3.25 24.38 9.95
N THR A 106 2.20 25.08 10.36
CA THR A 106 0.79 24.66 10.14
C THR A 106 0.46 24.31 8.68
N SER A 107 0.99 25.05 7.70
CA SER A 107 0.75 24.78 6.28
C SER A 107 1.32 23.43 5.82
N LEU A 108 2.49 23.03 6.33
CA LEU A 108 3.12 21.75 5.99
C LEU A 108 2.25 20.57 6.44
N TYR A 109 1.67 20.66 7.63
CA TYR A 109 0.78 19.62 8.16
C TYR A 109 -0.51 19.52 7.36
N PHE A 110 -1.07 20.66 6.94
CA PHE A 110 -2.25 20.68 6.10
C PHE A 110 -1.99 19.97 4.76
N ASP A 111 -0.90 20.33 4.06
CA ASP A 111 -0.54 19.73 2.77
C ASP A 111 -0.24 18.23 2.90
N ALA A 112 0.44 17.84 3.98
CA ALA A 112 0.70 16.44 4.30
C ALA A 112 -0.61 15.66 4.54
N GLN A 113 -1.54 16.21 5.31
CA GLN A 113 -2.82 15.57 5.60
C GLN A 113 -3.67 15.37 4.33
N VAL A 114 -3.71 16.38 3.46
CA VAL A 114 -4.38 16.28 2.15
C VAL A 114 -3.73 15.18 1.31
N THR A 115 -2.39 15.16 1.26
CA THR A 115 -1.65 14.17 0.46
C THR A 115 -1.86 12.74 0.96
N ILE A 116 -1.81 12.52 2.28
CA ILE A 116 -2.08 11.21 2.89
C ILE A 116 -3.51 10.77 2.61
N THR A 117 -4.48 11.68 2.75
CA THR A 117 -5.90 11.37 2.52
C THR A 117 -6.16 10.97 1.07
N LEU A 118 -5.63 11.73 0.10
CA LEU A 118 -5.73 11.39 -1.33
C LEU A 118 -5.01 10.07 -1.66
N SER A 119 -3.87 9.82 -1.04
CA SER A 119 -3.12 8.56 -1.21
C SER A 119 -3.89 7.36 -0.65
N ALA A 120 -4.53 7.51 0.51
CA ALA A 120 -5.39 6.49 1.12
C ALA A 120 -6.62 6.20 0.23
N LEU A 121 -7.28 7.25 -0.29
CA LEU A 121 -8.39 7.08 -1.21
C LEU A 121 -7.96 6.34 -2.48
N ALA A 122 -6.84 6.73 -3.09
CA ALA A 122 -6.31 6.07 -4.28
C ALA A 122 -5.95 4.59 -4.00
N ALA A 123 -5.31 4.30 -2.87
CA ALA A 123 -4.95 2.94 -2.46
C ALA A 123 -6.18 2.05 -2.24
N VAL A 124 -7.25 2.59 -1.65
CA VAL A 124 -8.53 1.86 -1.49
C VAL A 124 -9.21 1.65 -2.84
N CYS A 125 -9.31 2.67 -3.69
CA CYS A 125 -9.99 2.57 -4.98
C CYS A 125 -9.29 1.59 -5.93
N VAL A 126 -7.95 1.61 -6.00
CA VAL A 126 -7.23 0.71 -6.91
C VAL A 126 -7.36 -0.76 -6.50
N GLN A 127 -7.68 -1.03 -5.24
CA GLN A 127 -7.85 -2.39 -4.74
C GLN A 127 -8.96 -3.15 -5.46
N LEU A 128 -9.94 -2.47 -6.09
CA LEU A 128 -10.95 -3.09 -6.94
C LEU A 128 -10.37 -3.76 -8.19
N LEU A 129 -9.23 -3.28 -8.72
CA LEU A 129 -8.57 -3.88 -9.87
C LEU A 129 -8.00 -5.26 -9.55
N TYR A 130 -7.65 -5.51 -8.29
CA TYR A 130 -7.07 -6.76 -7.83
C TYR A 130 -8.01 -7.97 -8.01
N PRO A 131 -9.22 -8.01 -7.41
CA PRO A 131 -10.15 -9.12 -7.59
C PRO A 131 -10.61 -9.24 -9.04
N ILE A 132 -10.82 -8.12 -9.76
CA ILE A 132 -11.19 -8.14 -11.18
C ILE A 132 -10.13 -8.87 -12.00
N ASN A 133 -8.85 -8.58 -11.76
CA ASN A 133 -7.75 -9.22 -12.47
C ASN A 133 -7.62 -10.71 -12.12
N ILE A 134 -7.74 -11.07 -10.84
CA ILE A 134 -7.71 -12.47 -10.39
C ILE A 134 -8.85 -13.27 -11.02
N ILE A 135 -10.09 -12.78 -10.92
CA ILE A 135 -11.28 -13.43 -11.50
C ILE A 135 -11.07 -13.61 -13.00
N THR A 136 -10.67 -12.56 -13.70
CA THR A 136 -10.41 -12.61 -15.15
C THR A 136 -9.34 -13.64 -15.50
N ALA A 137 -8.25 -13.72 -14.74
CA ALA A 137 -7.18 -14.69 -14.95
C ALA A 137 -7.63 -16.15 -14.73
N LEU A 138 -8.54 -16.38 -13.78
CA LEU A 138 -9.08 -17.72 -13.49
C LEU A 138 -10.03 -18.21 -14.60
N PHE A 139 -10.90 -17.33 -15.12
CA PHE A 139 -11.87 -17.69 -16.15
C PHE A 139 -11.30 -17.70 -17.57
N ARG A 140 -10.14 -17.08 -17.80
CA ARG A 140 -9.48 -17.09 -19.10
C ARG A 140 -9.01 -18.51 -19.44
N LYS A 141 -9.43 -19.01 -20.61
CA LYS A 141 -8.95 -20.30 -21.15
C LYS A 141 -7.43 -20.28 -21.28
N THR A 142 -6.80 -21.30 -20.73
CA THR A 142 -5.41 -21.66 -21.00
C THR A 142 -5.38 -22.30 -22.38
N ASN A 143 -4.88 -21.57 -23.39
CA ASN A 143 -4.52 -22.15 -24.68
C ASN A 143 -3.20 -22.89 -24.56
#